data_AF-A0A426UZY3-F1
#
_entry.id   AF-A0A426UZY3-F1
#
_cell.length_a   1.000
_cell.length_b   1.000
_cell.length_c   1.000
_cell.angle_alpha   90.00
_cell.angle_beta   90.00
_cell.angle_gamma   90.00
#
_symmetry.space_group_name_H-M   'P 1'
#
loop_
_entity.id
_entity.type
_entity.pdbx_description
1 polymer ?
#
loop_
_entity_poly.entity_id
_entity_poly.type
_entity_poly.pdbx_seq_one_letter_code
_entity_poly.pdbx_strand_id
1 'polypeptide(L)'
;MRTLRLAGAASAGLLVLGACGSQQGAALFVGDERVPETTIDGYVATIADFRAEQGEDLAIHDYAGDREQVVVYVLYTELGEAVGLEPVSDTGADELETIALEAENYFQQLVGRAEPRALTADEIEAVAAAAATDANVAGYTQTDLELLAGFTDDLAGYVEEYDVSVNPRYGEFDLSPLPSVFPVEVPQR
;
A
#
# COMPACT_ATOMS: atom_id res chain seq x y z
N MET A 1 37.82 -60.57 -18.06
CA MET A 1 36.48 -60.60 -17.43
C MET A 1 36.09 -59.14 -17.20
N ARG A 2 35.41 -58.46 -18.13
CA ARG A 2 33.94 -58.35 -18.28
C ARG A 2 33.21 -57.98 -16.99
N THR A 3 32.43 -56.89 -17.10
CA THR A 3 31.24 -56.47 -16.31
C THR A 3 31.50 -55.98 -14.87
N LEU A 4 30.93 -54.88 -14.36
CA LEU A 4 29.70 -54.14 -14.70
C LEU A 4 29.84 -52.67 -14.25
N ARG A 5 29.36 -51.75 -15.09
CA ARG A 5 28.94 -50.39 -14.70
C ARG A 5 27.67 -50.50 -13.86
N LEU A 6 27.56 -49.76 -12.76
CA LEU A 6 26.27 -49.40 -12.18
C LEU A 6 26.39 -47.98 -11.61
N ALA A 7 25.74 -47.06 -12.33
CA ALA A 7 25.41 -45.73 -11.88
C ALA A 7 24.41 -45.82 -10.73
N GLY A 8 24.69 -45.12 -9.64
CA GLY A 8 23.73 -44.85 -8.56
C GLY A 8 23.57 -43.34 -8.44
N ALA A 9 22.75 -42.76 -9.30
CA ALA A 9 22.24 -41.41 -9.12
C ALA A 9 21.19 -41.46 -7.99
N ALA A 10 21.49 -40.84 -6.85
CA ALA A 10 20.56 -40.69 -5.75
C ALA A 10 20.36 -39.19 -5.47
N SER A 11 19.38 -38.64 -6.18
CA SER A 11 18.41 -37.65 -5.69
C SER A 11 18.95 -36.46 -4.85
N ALA A 12 19.47 -35.44 -5.53
CA ALA A 12 19.32 -34.06 -5.08
C ALA A 12 17.89 -33.60 -5.44
N GLY A 13 16.95 -33.87 -4.54
CA GLY A 13 15.54 -33.51 -4.68
C GLY A 13 15.03 -32.97 -3.35
N LEU A 14 15.65 -31.89 -2.86
CA LEU A 14 15.15 -31.14 -1.72
C LEU A 14 14.27 -29.98 -2.22
N LEU A 15 12.97 -30.26 -2.25
CA LEU A 15 11.87 -29.35 -1.90
C LEU A 15 11.79 -27.99 -2.61
N VAL A 16 11.30 -27.99 -3.86
CA VAL A 16 10.76 -26.77 -4.52
C VAL A 16 9.24 -26.86 -4.76
N LEU A 17 8.57 -27.90 -4.27
CA LEU A 17 7.13 -28.09 -4.52
C LEU A 17 6.30 -27.83 -3.26
N GLY A 18 6.08 -26.55 -2.96
CA GLY A 18 5.21 -26.10 -1.87
C GLY A 18 4.60 -24.70 -2.02
N ALA A 19 5.09 -23.84 -2.91
CA ALA A 19 4.61 -22.45 -3.04
C ALA A 19 3.67 -22.19 -4.23
N CYS A 20 2.96 -23.20 -4.72
CA CYS A 20 1.71 -23.00 -5.49
C CYS A 20 0.49 -23.07 -4.56
N GLY A 21 0.66 -22.59 -3.32
CA GLY A 21 -0.47 -22.33 -2.44
C GLY A 21 -1.17 -21.10 -2.97
N SER A 22 -2.40 -21.27 -3.44
CA SER A 22 -3.30 -20.15 -3.72
C SER A 22 -3.19 -19.12 -2.59
N GLN A 23 -2.80 -17.89 -2.91
CA GLN A 23 -2.74 -16.72 -2.02
C GLN A 23 -4.13 -16.29 -1.50
N GLN A 24 -5.05 -17.24 -1.39
CA GLN A 24 -6.43 -17.06 -1.01
C GLN A 24 -6.50 -16.44 0.39
N GLY A 25 -7.30 -15.39 0.55
CA GLY A 25 -7.48 -14.71 1.84
C GLY A 25 -6.36 -13.74 2.21
N ALA A 26 -5.48 -13.33 1.28
CA ALA A 26 -4.57 -12.20 1.48
C ALA A 26 -5.24 -10.91 1.01
N ALA A 27 -5.14 -9.84 1.80
CA ALA A 27 -5.59 -8.51 1.41
C ALA A 27 -4.52 -7.76 0.61
N LEU A 28 -3.29 -7.78 1.12
CA LEU A 28 -2.14 -7.14 0.51
C LEU A 28 -0.85 -7.83 0.96
N PHE A 29 0.21 -7.61 0.20
CA PHE A 29 1.57 -8.02 0.50
C PHE A 29 2.47 -6.80 0.55
N VAL A 30 3.36 -6.75 1.54
CA VAL A 30 4.43 -5.76 1.66
C VAL A 30 5.69 -6.49 2.15
N GLY A 31 6.64 -6.68 1.25
CA GLY A 31 7.84 -7.49 1.44
C GLY A 31 7.47 -8.94 1.72
N ASP A 32 7.96 -9.46 2.84
CA ASP A 32 7.62 -10.80 3.31
C ASP A 32 6.28 -10.85 4.09
N GLU A 33 5.67 -9.69 4.37
CA GLU A 33 4.46 -9.60 5.18
C GLU A 33 3.20 -9.86 4.34
N ARG A 34 2.28 -10.64 4.91
CA ARG A 34 1.02 -11.03 4.28
C ARG A 34 -0.12 -10.66 5.19
N VAL A 35 -0.76 -9.55 4.88
CA VAL A 35 -1.98 -9.11 5.55
C VAL A 35 -3.16 -9.96 5.08
N PRO A 36 -3.95 -10.58 5.96
CA PRO A 36 -5.12 -11.34 5.56
C PRO A 36 -6.35 -10.45 5.29
N GLU A 37 -7.27 -10.91 4.43
CA GLU A 37 -8.56 -10.24 4.14
C GLU A 37 -9.37 -9.97 5.41
N THR A 38 -9.26 -10.86 6.41
CA THR A 38 -9.93 -10.72 7.70
C THR A 38 -9.47 -9.52 8.52
N THR A 39 -8.24 -9.01 8.30
CA THR A 39 -7.76 -7.79 8.94
C THR A 39 -8.55 -6.59 8.42
N ILE A 40 -8.62 -6.44 7.09
CA ILE A 40 -9.39 -5.36 6.45
C ILE A 40 -10.88 -5.46 6.80
N ASP A 41 -11.45 -6.67 6.71
CA ASP A 41 -12.87 -6.90 7.03
C ASP A 41 -13.17 -6.64 8.52
N GLY A 42 -12.20 -6.88 9.41
CA GLY A 42 -12.32 -6.57 10.84
C GLY A 42 -12.41 -5.07 11.11
N TYR A 43 -11.53 -4.27 10.52
CA TYR A 43 -11.58 -2.81 10.63
C TYR A 43 -12.85 -2.21 10.03
N VAL A 44 -13.31 -2.73 8.90
CA VAL A 44 -14.58 -2.30 8.28
C VAL A 44 -15.78 -2.67 9.15
N ALA A 45 -15.73 -3.81 9.86
CA ALA A 45 -16.76 -4.16 10.84
C ALA A 45 -16.78 -3.16 12.01
N THR A 46 -15.62 -2.71 12.51
CA THR A 46 -15.54 -1.64 13.52
C THR A 46 -16.21 -0.35 13.06
N ILE A 47 -16.00 0.05 11.80
CA ILE A 47 -16.69 1.21 11.20
C ILE A 47 -18.21 0.99 11.18
N ALA A 48 -18.65 -0.19 10.76
CA ALA A 48 -20.07 -0.54 10.71
C ALA A 48 -20.73 -0.51 12.10
N ASP A 49 -20.05 -1.05 13.11
CA ASP A 49 -20.51 -1.04 14.51
C ASP A 49 -20.62 0.39 15.04
N PHE A 50 -19.62 1.24 14.81
CA PHE A 50 -19.68 2.65 15.19
C PHE A 50 -20.87 3.37 14.54
N ARG A 51 -21.10 3.17 13.23
CA ARG A 51 -22.26 3.76 12.53
C ARG A 51 -23.59 3.27 13.08
N ALA A 52 -23.70 1.98 13.41
CA ALA A 52 -24.91 1.43 14.04
C ALA A 52 -25.17 2.06 15.41
N GLU A 53 -24.14 2.30 16.20
CA GLU A 53 -24.25 3.00 17.49
C GLU A 53 -24.72 4.44 17.34
N GLN A 54 -24.36 5.12 16.24
CA GLN A 54 -24.88 6.44 15.88
C GLN A 54 -26.32 6.41 15.32
N GLY A 55 -26.91 5.22 15.17
CA GLY A 55 -28.28 5.03 14.67
C GLY A 55 -28.41 5.09 13.15
N GLU A 56 -27.31 4.91 12.40
CA GLU A 56 -27.35 4.82 10.94
C GLU A 56 -27.98 3.51 10.44
N ASP A 57 -28.65 3.55 9.29
CA ASP A 57 -29.18 2.35 8.62
C ASP A 57 -28.10 1.68 7.78
N LEU A 58 -27.52 0.59 8.29
CA LEU A 58 -26.42 -0.11 7.62
C LEU A 58 -26.86 -0.80 6.31
N ALA A 59 -28.15 -1.05 6.10
CA ALA A 59 -28.63 -1.81 4.94
C ALA A 59 -28.48 -1.05 3.61
N ILE A 60 -28.31 0.26 3.67
CA ILE A 60 -28.14 1.15 2.51
C ILE A 60 -26.72 1.69 2.36
N HIS A 61 -25.82 1.36 3.30
CA HIS A 61 -24.47 1.90 3.31
C HIS A 61 -23.54 1.09 2.40
N ASP A 62 -22.80 1.81 1.54
CA ASP A 62 -21.77 1.23 0.69
C ASP A 62 -20.40 1.41 1.36
N TYR A 63 -19.82 0.28 1.81
CA TYR A 63 -18.52 0.24 2.47
C TYR A 63 -17.34 0.14 1.49
N ALA A 64 -17.54 0.36 0.18
CA ALA A 64 -16.43 0.35 -0.77
C ALA A 64 -15.33 1.36 -0.41
N GLY A 65 -15.71 2.61 -0.12
CA GLY A 65 -14.76 3.66 0.29
C GLY A 65 -14.12 3.37 1.65
N ASP A 66 -14.88 2.84 2.61
CA ASP A 66 -14.35 2.45 3.92
C ASP A 66 -13.28 1.34 3.78
N ARG A 67 -13.49 0.37 2.87
CA ARG A 67 -12.50 -0.68 2.57
C ARG A 67 -11.23 -0.12 1.96
N GLU A 68 -11.37 0.74 0.96
CA GLU A 68 -10.23 1.37 0.28
C GLU A 68 -9.36 2.14 1.30
N GLN A 69 -9.99 2.95 2.15
CA GLN A 69 -9.32 3.71 3.19
C GLN A 69 -8.59 2.80 4.20
N VAL A 70 -9.21 1.71 4.64
CA VAL A 70 -8.57 0.73 5.55
C VAL A 70 -7.37 0.06 4.87
N VAL A 71 -7.47 -0.26 3.58
CA VAL A 71 -6.33 -0.80 2.82
C VAL A 71 -5.18 0.21 2.76
N VAL A 72 -5.46 1.51 2.58
CA VAL A 72 -4.44 2.58 2.64
C VAL A 72 -3.75 2.60 4.01
N TYR A 73 -4.53 2.56 5.10
CA TYR A 73 -3.96 2.59 6.44
C TYR A 73 -3.05 1.40 6.70
N VAL A 74 -3.54 0.19 6.42
CA VAL A 74 -2.74 -1.00 6.61
C VAL A 74 -1.50 -0.97 5.71
N LEU A 75 -1.62 -0.57 4.44
CA LEU A 75 -0.47 -0.50 3.54
C LEU A 75 0.62 0.44 4.06
N TYR A 76 0.29 1.66 4.49
CA TYR A 76 1.29 2.60 5.00
C TYR A 76 1.90 2.14 6.33
N THR A 77 1.14 1.46 7.18
CA THR A 77 1.66 0.81 8.38
C THR A 77 2.69 -0.26 8.04
N GLU A 78 2.30 -1.24 7.23
CA GLU A 78 3.20 -2.33 6.84
C GLU A 78 4.44 -1.81 6.08
N LEU A 79 4.26 -0.82 5.21
CA LEU A 79 5.37 -0.21 4.49
C LEU A 79 6.32 0.55 5.43
N GLY A 80 5.78 1.31 6.38
CA GLY A 80 6.57 2.02 7.37
C GLY A 80 7.42 1.07 8.20
N GLU A 81 6.83 -0.03 8.66
CA GLU A 81 7.55 -1.09 9.38
C GLU A 81 8.63 -1.73 8.50
N ALA A 82 8.31 -2.07 7.25
CA ALA A 82 9.24 -2.69 6.32
C ALA A 82 10.47 -1.81 6.02
N VAL A 83 10.27 -0.49 5.92
CA VAL A 83 11.32 0.52 5.72
C VAL A 83 12.08 0.83 7.03
N GLY A 84 11.66 0.25 8.16
CA GLY A 84 12.30 0.43 9.46
C GLY A 84 12.07 1.82 10.06
N LEU A 85 10.88 2.37 9.85
CA LEU A 85 10.41 3.58 10.53
C LEU A 85 10.02 3.27 11.98
N GLU A 86 10.02 4.29 12.83
CA GLU A 86 9.63 4.14 14.24
C GLU A 86 8.14 4.44 14.41
N PRO A 87 7.33 3.54 14.98
CA PRO A 87 5.94 3.83 15.30
C PRO A 87 5.87 4.87 16.40
N VAL A 88 4.88 5.76 16.34
CA VAL A 88 4.54 6.61 17.47
C VAL A 88 3.65 5.82 18.41
N SER A 89 4.11 5.66 19.65
CA SER A 89 3.29 5.04 20.69
C SER A 89 2.10 5.95 21.02
N ASP A 90 0.89 5.54 20.65
CA ASP A 90 -0.31 6.13 21.22
C ASP A 90 -0.99 5.13 22.17
N THR A 91 -1.33 5.60 23.37
CA THR A 91 -1.92 4.79 24.42
C THR A 91 -3.29 5.35 24.74
N GLY A 92 -4.30 5.02 23.93
CA GLY A 92 -5.68 5.44 24.22
C GLY A 92 -6.70 5.31 23.09
N ALA A 93 -6.25 5.15 21.86
CA ALA A 93 -7.12 4.97 20.69
C ALA A 93 -7.72 3.55 20.62
N ASP A 94 -8.86 3.40 19.94
CA ASP A 94 -9.33 2.08 19.52
C ASP A 94 -8.46 1.53 18.37
N GLU A 95 -8.64 0.26 17.99
CA GLU A 95 -7.77 -0.41 17.01
C GLU A 95 -7.78 0.27 15.63
N LEU A 96 -8.91 0.85 15.21
CA LEU A 96 -9.03 1.52 13.92
C LEU A 96 -8.39 2.92 13.95
N GLU A 97 -8.62 3.67 15.03
CA GLU A 97 -7.96 4.95 15.23
C GLU A 97 -6.44 4.77 15.37
N THR A 98 -5.99 3.70 16.03
CA THR A 98 -4.57 3.37 16.16
C THR A 98 -3.92 3.16 14.79
N ILE A 99 -4.50 2.30 13.93
CA ILE A 99 -3.92 2.05 12.60
C ILE A 99 -3.96 3.29 11.70
N ALA A 100 -5.00 4.13 11.82
CA ALA A 100 -5.10 5.37 11.05
C ALA A 100 -4.02 6.39 11.46
N LEU A 101 -3.81 6.57 12.77
CA LEU A 101 -2.78 7.47 13.30
C LEU A 101 -1.36 6.96 12.99
N GLU A 102 -1.16 5.65 13.06
CA GLU A 102 0.12 5.02 12.73
C GLU A 102 0.43 5.17 11.23
N ALA A 103 -0.53 4.87 10.35
CA ALA A 103 -0.41 5.07 8.91
C ALA A 103 -0.08 6.52 8.55
N GLU A 104 -0.80 7.49 9.14
CA GLU A 104 -0.53 8.92 8.94
C GLU A 104 0.88 9.28 9.42
N ASN A 105 1.30 8.74 10.56
CA ASN A 105 2.64 9.00 11.08
C ASN A 105 3.73 8.45 10.16
N TYR A 106 3.58 7.22 9.67
CA TYR A 106 4.52 6.64 8.71
C TYR A 106 4.51 7.41 7.40
N PHE A 107 3.34 7.80 6.88
CA PHE A 107 3.24 8.67 5.71
C PHE A 107 4.04 9.96 5.89
N GLN A 108 3.87 10.67 7.01
CA GLN A 108 4.62 11.90 7.30
C GLN A 108 6.13 11.66 7.40
N GLN A 109 6.55 10.53 7.97
CA GLN A 109 7.96 10.15 8.03
C GLN A 109 8.54 9.84 6.64
N LEU A 110 7.79 9.14 5.78
CA LEU A 110 8.21 8.85 4.40
C LEU A 110 8.34 10.14 3.60
N VAL A 111 7.33 11.02 3.65
CA VAL A 111 7.39 12.35 3.01
C VAL A 111 8.56 13.17 3.55
N GLY A 112 8.80 13.14 4.87
CA GLY A 112 9.90 13.85 5.50
C GLY A 112 11.30 13.34 5.14
N ARG A 113 11.41 12.13 4.58
CA ARG A 113 12.66 11.55 4.07
C ARG A 113 12.86 11.78 2.57
N ALA A 114 11.81 12.17 1.85
CA ALA A 114 11.87 12.34 0.41
C ALA A 114 12.79 13.50 0.02
N GLU A 115 13.66 13.26 -0.96
CA GLU A 115 14.50 14.29 -1.56
C GLU A 115 13.74 14.98 -2.70
N PRO A 116 13.48 16.31 -2.64
CA PRO A 116 12.80 16.99 -3.73
C PRO A 116 13.58 16.87 -5.04
N ARG A 117 12.86 16.64 -6.15
CA ARG A 117 13.45 16.64 -7.50
C ARG A 117 12.75 17.62 -8.42
N ALA A 118 13.48 18.08 -9.43
CA ALA A 118 12.89 18.88 -10.49
C ALA A 118 11.81 18.08 -11.24
N LEU A 119 10.74 18.78 -11.62
CA LEU A 119 9.69 18.22 -12.46
C LEU A 119 10.21 17.99 -13.89
N THR A 120 9.74 16.91 -14.50
CA THR A 120 9.89 16.66 -15.92
C THR A 120 8.98 17.58 -16.75
N ALA A 121 9.23 17.67 -18.07
CA ALA A 121 8.39 18.47 -18.96
C ALA A 121 6.93 17.98 -18.97
N ASP A 122 6.73 16.66 -18.92
CA ASP A 122 5.40 16.04 -18.94
C ASP A 122 4.65 16.30 -17.62
N GLU A 123 5.34 16.24 -16.48
CA GLU A 123 4.75 16.60 -15.19
C GLU A 123 4.39 18.08 -15.12
N ILE A 124 5.20 18.98 -15.70
CA ILE A 124 4.85 20.41 -15.78
C ILE A 124 3.56 20.62 -16.59
N GLU A 125 3.41 19.91 -17.71
CA GLU A 125 2.17 19.95 -18.50
C GLU A 125 0.98 19.38 -17.73
N ALA A 126 1.17 18.25 -17.04
CA ALA A 126 0.14 17.62 -16.22
C ALA A 126 -0.30 18.50 -15.05
N VAL A 127 0.64 19.14 -14.32
CA VAL A 127 0.34 20.12 -13.28
C VAL A 127 -0.48 21.28 -13.85
N ALA A 128 -0.09 21.82 -15.01
CA ALA A 128 -0.82 22.92 -15.63
C ALA A 128 -2.26 22.53 -16.02
N ALA A 129 -2.44 21.32 -16.54
CA ALA A 129 -3.76 20.78 -16.87
C ALA A 129 -4.61 20.55 -15.61
N ALA A 130 -4.05 19.96 -14.57
CA ALA A 130 -4.73 19.71 -13.30
C ALA A 130 -5.09 21.02 -12.57
N ALA A 131 -4.18 22.00 -12.54
CA ALA A 131 -4.43 23.31 -11.93
C ALA A 131 -5.53 24.11 -12.65
N ALA A 132 -5.84 23.79 -13.91
CA ALA A 132 -6.93 24.45 -14.64
C ALA A 132 -8.33 23.98 -14.17
N THR A 133 -8.42 22.80 -13.54
CA THR A 133 -9.68 22.19 -13.10
C THR A 133 -9.77 21.99 -11.60
N ASP A 134 -8.64 22.00 -10.88
CA ASP A 134 -8.56 21.83 -9.43
C ASP A 134 -7.83 23.00 -8.77
N ALA A 135 -8.59 23.77 -7.97
CA ALA A 135 -8.07 24.93 -7.25
C ALA A 135 -7.06 24.55 -6.15
N ASN A 136 -7.11 23.32 -5.63
CA ASN A 136 -6.11 22.83 -4.67
C ASN A 136 -4.77 22.64 -5.37
N VAL A 137 -4.77 22.04 -6.56
CA VAL A 137 -3.55 21.87 -7.38
C VAL A 137 -2.96 23.22 -7.76
N ALA A 138 -3.80 24.20 -8.11
CA ALA A 138 -3.36 25.56 -8.39
C ALA A 138 -2.71 26.28 -7.19
N GLY A 139 -2.94 25.78 -5.96
CA GLY A 139 -2.38 26.32 -4.73
C GLY A 139 -0.98 25.81 -4.38
N TYR A 140 -0.50 24.74 -5.02
CA TYR A 140 0.83 24.18 -4.74
C TYR A 140 1.93 25.12 -5.22
N THR A 141 2.97 25.28 -4.40
CA THR A 141 4.19 25.97 -4.83
C THR A 141 5.07 25.02 -5.66
N GLN A 142 6.03 25.58 -6.40
CA GLN A 142 7.02 24.76 -7.10
C GLN A 142 7.76 23.82 -6.14
N THR A 143 8.11 24.29 -4.94
CA THR A 143 8.78 23.48 -3.92
C THR A 143 7.92 22.32 -3.44
N ASP A 144 6.62 22.54 -3.25
CA ASP A 144 5.71 21.46 -2.87
C ASP A 144 5.62 20.42 -3.98
N LEU A 145 5.53 20.84 -5.24
CA LEU A 145 5.49 19.93 -6.39
C LEU A 145 6.80 19.15 -6.57
N GLU A 146 7.95 19.78 -6.36
CA GLU A 146 9.26 19.12 -6.41
C GLU A 146 9.41 18.08 -5.29
N LEU A 147 8.86 18.38 -4.10
CA LEU A 147 8.79 17.41 -2.99
C LEU A 147 7.88 16.24 -3.35
N LEU A 148 6.68 16.48 -3.87
CA LEU A 148 5.75 15.42 -4.28
C LEU A 148 6.35 14.55 -5.39
N ALA A 149 7.05 15.16 -6.33
CA ALA A 149 7.74 14.45 -7.41
C ALA A 149 8.83 13.50 -6.85
N GLY A 150 9.63 13.97 -5.89
CA GLY A 150 10.63 13.12 -5.21
C GLY A 150 10.01 12.00 -4.40
N PHE A 151 8.96 12.33 -3.63
CA PHE A 151 8.22 11.34 -2.85
C PHE A 151 7.54 10.28 -3.72
N THR A 152 7.09 10.65 -4.92
CA THR A 152 6.50 9.72 -5.90
C THR A 152 7.54 8.72 -6.40
N ASP A 153 8.75 9.17 -6.69
CA ASP A 153 9.85 8.28 -7.07
C ASP A 153 10.19 7.31 -5.94
N ASP A 154 10.23 7.79 -4.70
CA ASP A 154 10.46 6.96 -3.51
C ASP A 154 9.35 5.92 -3.34
N LEU A 155 8.08 6.32 -3.46
CA LEU A 155 6.93 5.39 -3.38
C LEU A 155 6.99 4.33 -4.47
N ALA A 156 7.28 4.70 -5.72
CA ALA A 156 7.45 3.74 -6.81
C ALA A 156 8.61 2.78 -6.52
N GLY A 157 9.72 3.31 -5.99
CA GLY A 157 10.86 2.51 -5.52
C GLY A 157 10.48 1.53 -4.43
N TYR A 158 9.70 1.96 -3.42
CA TYR A 158 9.22 1.09 -2.35
C TYR A 158 8.25 0.01 -2.83
N VAL A 159 7.34 0.34 -3.76
CA VAL A 159 6.43 -0.65 -4.37
C VAL A 159 7.23 -1.75 -5.06
N GLU A 160 8.32 -1.42 -5.75
CA GLU A 160 9.20 -2.41 -6.38
C GLU A 160 10.06 -3.16 -5.35
N GLU A 161 10.74 -2.44 -4.45
CA GLU A 161 11.68 -3.00 -3.47
C GLU A 161 11.00 -3.96 -2.50
N TYR A 162 9.81 -3.60 -2.02
CA TYR A 162 9.02 -4.39 -1.08
C TYR A 162 7.90 -5.18 -1.79
N ASP A 163 7.98 -5.40 -3.11
CA ASP A 163 7.04 -6.24 -3.84
C ASP A 163 5.55 -6.00 -3.51
N VAL A 164 5.18 -4.72 -3.35
CA VAL A 164 3.88 -4.33 -2.79
C VAL A 164 2.78 -4.72 -3.75
N SER A 165 1.72 -5.36 -3.24
CA SER A 165 0.57 -5.72 -4.04
C SER A 165 -0.73 -5.81 -3.25
N VAL A 166 -1.85 -5.55 -3.91
CA VAL A 166 -3.20 -5.55 -3.30
C VAL A 166 -4.09 -6.57 -4.01
N ASN A 167 -4.97 -7.22 -3.25
CA ASN A 167 -5.92 -8.18 -3.80
C ASN A 167 -6.92 -7.47 -4.72
N PRO A 168 -7.17 -7.98 -5.95
CA PRO A 168 -8.09 -7.38 -6.92
C PRO A 168 -9.51 -7.11 -6.39
N ARG A 169 -9.95 -7.81 -5.33
CA ARG A 169 -11.27 -7.59 -4.71
C ARG A 169 -11.45 -6.17 -4.17
N TYR A 170 -10.36 -5.45 -3.88
CA TYR A 170 -10.39 -4.08 -3.38
C TYR A 170 -10.31 -3.02 -4.48
N GLY A 171 -10.31 -3.43 -5.76
CA GLY A 171 -10.25 -2.51 -6.90
C GLY A 171 -8.82 -2.10 -7.27
N GLU A 172 -8.72 -1.28 -8.33
CA GLU A 172 -7.47 -0.62 -8.68
C GLU A 172 -7.07 0.31 -7.54
N PHE A 173 -5.81 0.25 -7.13
CA PHE A 173 -5.34 0.93 -5.94
C PHE A 173 -4.20 1.88 -6.29
N ASP A 174 -4.36 3.13 -5.87
CA ASP A 174 -3.51 4.25 -6.25
C ASP A 174 -2.94 4.94 -4.99
N LEU A 175 -1.62 4.95 -4.87
CA LEU A 175 -0.90 5.59 -3.76
C LEU A 175 -0.41 7.00 -4.10
N SER A 176 -0.78 7.50 -5.28
CA SER A 176 -0.30 8.78 -5.78
C SER A 176 -0.61 9.92 -4.81
N PRO A 177 0.37 10.76 -4.47
CA PRO A 177 0.08 12.00 -3.75
C PRO A 177 -0.76 12.96 -4.61
N LEU A 178 -0.65 12.85 -5.94
CA LEU A 178 -1.48 13.57 -6.89
C LEU A 178 -1.72 12.69 -8.14
N PRO A 179 -2.76 11.84 -8.17
CA PRO A 179 -3.01 10.83 -9.21
C PRO A 179 -2.90 11.32 -10.66
N SER A 180 -3.35 12.54 -10.93
CA SER A 180 -3.36 13.12 -12.28
C SER A 180 -2.00 13.64 -12.76
N VAL A 181 -1.01 13.69 -11.88
CA VAL A 181 0.31 14.30 -12.14
C VAL A 181 1.45 13.35 -11.79
N PHE A 182 1.37 12.69 -10.65
CA PHE A 182 2.41 11.85 -10.07
C PHE A 182 1.86 10.45 -9.77
N PRO A 183 1.62 9.64 -10.82
CA PRO A 183 0.97 8.34 -10.67
C PRO A 183 1.88 7.31 -9.98
N VAL A 184 1.33 6.59 -8.99
CA VAL A 184 1.93 5.43 -8.32
C VAL A 184 0.89 4.31 -8.24
N GLU A 185 0.89 3.45 -9.24
CA GLU A 185 0.00 2.29 -9.29
C GLU A 185 0.55 1.15 -8.42
N VAL A 186 -0.33 0.53 -7.62
CA VAL A 186 0.02 -0.68 -6.87
C VAL A 186 -0.43 -1.92 -7.66
N PRO A 187 0.50 -2.85 -7.98
CA PRO A 187 0.15 -4.08 -8.68
C PRO A 187 -0.90 -4.92 -7.95
N GLN A 188 -1.78 -5.56 -8.72
CA GLN A 188 -2.76 -6.51 -8.17
C GLN A 188 -2.27 -7.95 -8.25
N ARG A 189 -2.45 -8.73 -7.17
CA ARG A 189 -2.02 -10.14 -7.08
C ARG A 189 -2.99 -11.00 -6.29
#